data_AF-A0A921Q546-F1
#
_entry.id   AF-A0A921Q546-F1
#
_cell.length_a   1.000
_cell.length_b   1.000
_cell.length_c   1.000
_cell.angle_alpha   90.00
_cell.angle_beta   90.00
_cell.angle_gamma   90.00
#
_symmetry.space_group_name_H-M   'P 1'
#
loop_
_entity.id
_entity.type
_entity.pdbx_description
1 polymer ?
#
loop_
_entity_poly.entity_id
_entity_poly.type
_entity_poly.pdbx_seq_one_letter_code
_entity_poly.pdbx_strand_id
1 'polypeptide(L)'
;MASTSAAPRTTKELMDALTAHLSLYHAAANPSPAAAASASSSSSSSSSSSPRAAILRWLASLTPAARAAAAASLLSPAAAAALLSMVRRLRLRGHSSFFVLHSSSSSPSTSGSARGAEEPTVLSRLSRGLLARAAAGSRAQTLLFANILLFPSSPASSRCPDAITVAEAFLADLDGFVAAMDEISGGRFLCCGEGEVDLAVLACQDFPELPWLNDKGYYVIEEFLANRLEIALRMSWAAAGGGGVGGRKAVRIGKGVKEKAGLAANAFWREKGYVDWWMRLEPRMRARIIGAFFGKGAIALANEMVEGSESAPRDNFCFCLARSLYLLKS
;
A
#
# COMPACT_ATOMS: atom_id res chain seq x y z
N MET A 1 -40.01 33.06 6.09
CA MET A 1 -39.50 31.68 6.31
C MET A 1 -37.98 31.75 6.42
N ALA A 2 -37.42 30.95 7.34
CA ALA A 2 -36.19 31.22 8.09
C ALA A 2 -34.91 31.44 7.26
N SER A 3 -34.26 32.57 7.49
CA SER A 3 -32.84 32.79 7.23
C SER A 3 -32.04 31.97 8.25
N THR A 4 -31.45 30.86 7.80
CA THR A 4 -30.48 30.09 8.58
C THR A 4 -29.21 30.91 8.79
N SER A 5 -29.21 31.72 9.85
CA SER A 5 -28.00 32.36 10.39
C SER A 5 -27.02 31.26 10.81
N ALA A 6 -25.97 31.04 10.01
CA ALA A 6 -24.86 30.17 10.39
C ALA A 6 -24.24 30.68 11.69
N ALA A 7 -24.08 29.78 12.68
CA ALA A 7 -23.45 30.12 13.95
C ALA A 7 -22.06 30.74 13.74
N PRO A 8 -21.66 31.73 14.56
CA PRO A 8 -20.34 32.34 14.45
C PRO A 8 -19.25 31.28 14.67
N ARG A 9 -18.38 31.12 13.68
CA ARG A 9 -17.25 30.18 13.74
C ARG A 9 -16.33 30.56 14.90
N THR A 10 -15.88 29.57 15.65
CA THR A 10 -14.93 29.82 16.74
C THR A 10 -13.56 30.23 16.16
N THR A 11 -12.79 31.01 16.92
CA THR A 11 -11.42 31.43 16.52
C THR A 11 -10.54 30.22 16.17
N LYS A 12 -10.70 29.12 16.90
CA LYS A 12 -10.04 27.84 16.64
C LYS A 12 -10.41 27.24 15.28
N GLU A 13 -11.69 27.24 14.92
CA GLU A 13 -12.14 26.75 13.61
C GLU A 13 -11.59 27.60 12.46
N LEU A 14 -11.47 28.91 12.65
CA LEU A 14 -10.88 29.81 11.65
C LEU A 14 -9.38 29.56 11.49
N MET A 15 -8.63 29.37 12.58
CA MET A 15 -7.21 29.01 12.52
C MET A 15 -7.01 27.63 11.86
N ASP A 16 -7.85 26.65 12.20
CA ASP A 16 -7.82 25.32 11.58
C ASP A 16 -8.13 25.40 10.08
N ALA A 17 -9.12 26.22 9.68
CA ALA A 17 -9.47 26.42 8.27
C ALA A 17 -8.37 27.14 7.48
N LEU A 18 -7.73 28.17 8.06
CA LEU A 18 -6.62 28.87 7.42
C LEU A 18 -5.39 27.95 7.28
N THR A 19 -5.08 27.18 8.31
CA THR A 19 -4.01 26.17 8.27
C THR A 19 -4.30 25.10 7.23
N ALA A 20 -5.55 24.64 7.13
CA ALA A 20 -5.99 23.73 6.08
C ALA A 20 -5.83 24.33 4.69
N HIS A 21 -6.19 25.60 4.51
CA HIS A 21 -6.06 26.29 3.24
C HIS A 21 -4.61 26.47 2.81
N LEU A 22 -3.73 26.87 3.74
CA LEU A 22 -2.29 26.97 3.48
C LEU A 22 -1.69 25.60 3.15
N SER A 23 -2.10 24.55 3.86
CA SER A 23 -1.64 23.18 3.61
C SER A 23 -2.05 22.70 2.22
N LEU A 24 -3.30 22.96 1.80
CA LEU A 24 -3.78 22.63 0.46
C LEU A 24 -3.13 23.52 -0.61
N TYR A 25 -2.91 24.80 -0.33
CA TYR A 25 -2.24 25.70 -1.25
C TYR A 25 -0.80 25.25 -1.49
N HIS A 26 -0.04 24.87 -0.45
CA HIS A 26 1.30 24.33 -0.62
C HIS A 26 1.31 22.97 -1.33
N ALA A 27 0.32 22.11 -1.08
CA ALA A 27 0.18 20.86 -1.82
C ALA A 27 -0.13 21.08 -3.32
N ALA A 28 -0.93 22.10 -3.64
CA ALA A 28 -1.35 22.43 -5.01
C ALA A 28 -0.38 23.36 -5.76
N ALA A 29 0.37 24.21 -5.05
CA ALA A 29 1.33 25.19 -5.58
C ALA A 29 2.75 24.63 -5.74
N ASN A 30 3.00 23.41 -5.24
CA ASN A 30 4.13 22.57 -5.65
C ASN A 30 3.70 21.48 -6.66
N PRO A 31 3.05 21.77 -7.81
CA PRO A 31 3.12 20.86 -8.92
C PRO A 31 4.57 20.94 -9.43
N SER A 32 5.34 19.87 -9.19
CA SER A 32 6.73 19.77 -9.65
C SER A 32 6.85 20.10 -11.16
N PRO A 33 7.96 20.73 -11.61
CA PRO A 33 8.18 21.19 -13.00
C PRO A 33 7.96 20.17 -14.12
N ALA A 34 7.75 18.88 -13.81
CA ALA A 34 7.32 17.87 -14.77
C ALA A 34 5.92 18.13 -15.37
N ALA A 35 4.99 18.75 -14.62
CA ALA A 35 3.66 19.12 -15.12
C ALA A 35 3.68 20.39 -16.00
N ALA A 36 4.65 21.28 -15.79
CA ALA A 36 4.88 22.43 -16.66
C ALA A 36 5.60 22.02 -17.96
N ALA A 37 6.48 21.02 -17.91
CA ALA A 37 7.17 20.49 -19.08
C ALA A 37 6.25 19.70 -20.05
N SER A 38 5.13 19.15 -19.56
CA SER A 38 4.14 18.48 -20.42
C SER A 38 3.19 19.46 -21.14
N ALA A 39 3.08 20.71 -20.67
CA ALA A 39 2.30 21.75 -21.35
C ALA A 39 3.08 22.52 -22.43
N SER A 40 4.42 22.41 -22.45
CA SER A 40 5.29 23.18 -23.36
C SER A 40 6.21 22.33 -24.25
N SER A 41 5.93 21.03 -24.45
CA SER A 41 6.71 20.16 -25.34
C SER A 41 5.92 19.71 -26.56
N SER A 42 5.54 20.68 -27.40
CA SER A 42 5.39 20.39 -28.83
C SER A 42 6.81 20.35 -29.44
N SER A 43 7.09 19.26 -30.15
CA SER A 43 8.28 19.02 -30.98
C SER A 43 9.66 19.04 -30.29
N SER A 44 10.13 17.87 -29.84
CA SER A 44 11.52 17.46 -30.07
C SER A 44 11.69 15.95 -29.82
N SER A 45 11.78 15.20 -30.91
CA SER A 45 12.28 13.83 -30.96
C SER A 45 13.75 13.79 -30.51
N SER A 46 14.00 13.47 -29.24
CA SER A 46 15.33 13.11 -28.75
C SER A 46 15.25 11.84 -27.91
N SER A 47 15.94 10.81 -28.40
CA SER A 47 16.04 9.45 -27.86
C SER A 47 16.86 9.37 -26.56
N SER A 48 16.36 9.97 -25.47
CA SER A 48 16.82 9.70 -24.11
C SER A 48 15.74 8.88 -23.40
N SER A 49 15.97 7.57 -23.26
CA SER A 49 15.01 6.67 -22.61
C SER A 49 14.92 6.98 -21.12
N SER A 50 13.89 7.74 -20.71
CA SER A 50 13.62 7.92 -19.28
C SER A 50 13.41 6.55 -18.61
N PRO A 51 13.94 6.31 -17.40
CA PRO A 51 13.76 5.04 -16.69
C PRO A 51 12.27 4.73 -16.51
N ARG A 52 11.46 5.76 -16.28
CA ARG A 52 9.99 5.71 -16.32
C ARG A 52 9.45 5.04 -17.58
N ALA A 53 9.83 5.52 -18.77
CA ALA A 53 9.35 4.96 -20.03
C ALA A 53 9.83 3.51 -20.24
N ALA A 54 11.02 3.15 -19.75
CA ALA A 54 11.52 1.77 -19.80
C ALA A 54 10.70 0.82 -18.91
N ILE A 55 10.41 1.22 -17.67
CA ILE A 55 9.59 0.44 -16.73
C ILE A 55 8.17 0.30 -17.26
N LEU A 56 7.56 1.38 -17.76
CA LEU A 56 6.20 1.33 -18.31
C LEU A 56 6.10 0.44 -19.55
N ARG A 57 7.09 0.49 -20.46
CA ARG A 57 7.15 -0.40 -21.62
C ARG A 57 7.30 -1.88 -21.21
N TRP A 58 8.10 -2.14 -20.18
CA TRP A 58 8.22 -3.48 -19.61
C TRP A 58 6.90 -3.93 -18.95
N LEU A 59 6.22 -3.08 -18.18
CA LEU A 59 4.92 -3.42 -17.61
C LEU A 59 3.87 -3.68 -18.69
N ALA A 60 3.89 -2.91 -19.78
CA ALA A 60 3.00 -3.11 -20.91
C ALA A 60 3.19 -4.48 -21.58
N SER A 61 4.41 -5.02 -21.63
CA SER A 61 4.66 -6.35 -22.21
C SER A 61 4.21 -7.52 -21.34
N LEU A 62 3.91 -7.28 -20.05
CA LEU A 62 3.43 -8.31 -19.12
C LEU A 62 1.91 -8.48 -19.17
N THR A 63 1.44 -9.68 -18.83
CA THR A 63 0.01 -9.95 -18.60
C THR A 63 -0.47 -9.26 -17.31
N PRO A 64 -1.78 -8.97 -17.15
CA PRO A 64 -2.31 -8.34 -15.93
C PRO A 64 -1.92 -9.06 -14.64
N ALA A 65 -1.92 -10.40 -14.67
CA ALA A 65 -1.45 -11.24 -13.57
C ALA A 65 0.04 -11.03 -13.25
N ALA A 66 0.88 -10.99 -14.29
CA ALA A 66 2.31 -10.77 -14.13
C ALA A 66 2.63 -9.34 -13.67
N ARG A 67 1.81 -8.35 -14.07
CA ARG A 67 1.88 -6.97 -13.53
C ARG A 67 1.56 -6.96 -12.03
N ALA A 68 0.52 -7.66 -11.60
CA ALA A 68 0.18 -7.78 -10.17
C ALA A 68 1.28 -8.51 -9.38
N ALA A 69 1.89 -9.55 -9.97
CA ALA A 69 3.05 -10.21 -9.38
C ALA A 69 4.26 -9.25 -9.24
N ALA A 70 4.51 -8.42 -10.26
CA ALA A 70 5.58 -7.42 -10.25
C ALA A 70 5.34 -6.28 -9.25
N ALA A 71 4.08 -5.93 -9.01
CA ALA A 71 3.66 -4.93 -8.04
C ALA A 71 3.57 -5.50 -6.61
N ALA A 72 3.78 -6.80 -6.41
CA ALA A 72 3.69 -7.42 -5.10
C ALA A 72 4.87 -7.00 -4.20
N SER A 73 4.58 -6.59 -2.96
CA SER A 73 5.57 -6.22 -1.96
C SER A 73 5.37 -7.04 -0.68
N LEU A 74 6.47 -7.54 -0.12
CA LEU A 74 6.50 -8.10 1.23
C LEU A 74 6.66 -6.97 2.26
N LEU A 75 5.80 -6.96 3.27
CA LEU A 75 5.86 -6.10 4.43
C LEU A 75 6.74 -6.75 5.50
N SER A 76 7.62 -5.97 6.12
CA SER A 76 8.22 -6.36 7.39
C SER A 76 7.12 -6.46 8.46
N PRO A 77 7.32 -7.24 9.54
CA PRO A 77 6.36 -7.30 10.64
C PRO A 77 6.03 -5.91 11.21
N ALA A 78 7.03 -5.02 11.28
CA ALA A 78 6.89 -3.62 11.65
C ALA A 78 5.96 -2.86 10.69
N ALA A 79 6.19 -2.95 9.37
CA ALA A 79 5.37 -2.27 8.38
C ALA A 79 3.93 -2.81 8.34
N ALA A 80 3.73 -4.12 8.53
CA ALA A 80 2.41 -4.72 8.64
C ALA A 80 1.66 -4.23 9.89
N ALA A 81 2.33 -4.18 11.04
CA ALA A 81 1.77 -3.62 12.27
C ALA A 81 1.41 -2.13 12.10
N ALA A 82 2.29 -1.33 11.51
CA ALA A 82 2.04 0.08 11.22
C ALA A 82 0.80 0.27 10.35
N LEU A 83 0.69 -0.48 9.24
CA LEU A 83 -0.46 -0.42 8.34
C LEU A 83 -1.76 -0.79 9.07
N LEU A 84 -1.78 -1.90 9.82
CA LEU A 84 -2.94 -2.30 10.61
C LEU A 84 -3.33 -1.24 11.65
N SER A 85 -2.34 -0.60 12.27
CA SER A 85 -2.51 0.47 13.24
C SER A 85 -3.09 1.73 12.60
N MET A 86 -2.65 2.11 11.39
CA MET A 86 -3.23 3.20 10.59
C MET A 86 -4.69 2.91 10.23
N VAL A 87 -4.98 1.71 9.72
CA VAL A 87 -6.34 1.29 9.34
C VAL A 87 -7.29 1.31 10.53
N ARG A 88 -6.85 0.80 11.69
CA ARG A 88 -7.63 0.85 12.94
C ARG A 88 -7.94 2.29 13.34
N ARG A 89 -6.98 3.20 13.25
CA ARG A 89 -7.19 4.63 13.56
C ARG A 89 -8.13 5.31 12.56
N LEU A 90 -8.00 4.99 11.28
CA LEU A 90 -8.90 5.50 10.25
C LEU A 90 -10.36 5.07 10.52
N ARG A 91 -10.57 3.82 10.93
CA ARG A 91 -11.90 3.31 11.32
C ARG A 91 -12.46 3.96 12.58
N LEU A 92 -11.63 4.14 13.60
CA LEU A 92 -12.10 4.65 14.90
C LEU A 92 -12.27 6.17 14.93
N ARG A 93 -11.48 6.92 14.16
CA ARG A 93 -11.40 8.39 14.25
C ARG A 93 -11.71 9.13 12.94
N GLY A 94 -11.89 8.40 11.84
CA GLY A 94 -12.09 8.96 10.51
C GLY A 94 -10.78 9.39 9.84
N HIS A 95 -10.89 10.25 8.82
CA HIS A 95 -9.75 10.70 8.01
C HIS A 95 -8.60 11.24 8.87
N SER A 96 -7.44 10.62 8.69
CA SER A 96 -6.22 10.93 9.44
C SER A 96 -5.03 10.87 8.49
N SER A 97 -4.11 11.81 8.65
CA SER A 97 -2.78 11.75 8.05
C SER A 97 -1.80 11.16 9.06
N PHE A 98 -0.87 10.35 8.58
CA PHE A 98 0.05 9.57 9.40
C PHE A 98 1.50 9.98 9.14
N PHE A 99 2.33 9.79 10.15
CA PHE A 99 3.77 9.88 10.02
C PHE A 99 4.37 8.70 10.78
N VAL A 100 5.25 7.94 10.15
CA VAL A 100 5.86 6.77 10.78
C VAL A 100 7.24 7.16 11.28
N LEU A 101 7.39 7.15 12.60
CA LEU A 101 8.70 7.27 13.22
C LEU A 101 9.38 5.91 13.24
N HIS A 102 10.48 5.83 12.53
CA HIS A 102 11.42 4.72 12.62
C HIS A 102 12.08 4.78 13.99
N SER A 103 12.02 3.68 14.76
CA SER A 103 12.90 3.60 15.91
C SER A 103 14.31 3.37 15.41
N SER A 104 15.13 4.43 15.42
CA SER A 104 16.55 4.32 15.14
C SER A 104 17.17 3.48 16.24
N SER A 105 17.59 2.25 15.93
CA SER A 105 18.42 1.45 16.82
C SER A 105 19.80 2.12 16.93
N SER A 106 19.90 3.15 17.76
CA SER A 106 21.15 3.74 18.21
C SER A 106 20.98 4.20 19.66
N SER A 107 20.75 3.25 20.56
CA SER A 107 21.08 3.44 21.98
C SER A 107 21.63 2.13 22.54
N PRO A 108 22.92 2.04 22.87
CA PRO A 108 23.45 0.90 23.60
C PRO A 108 23.27 1.16 25.09
N SER A 109 22.20 0.65 25.69
CA SER A 109 22.14 0.55 27.15
C SER A 109 21.15 -0.52 27.63
N THR A 110 21.75 -1.65 27.97
CA THR A 110 21.61 -2.33 29.28
C THR A 110 20.31 -3.11 29.57
N SER A 111 20.54 -4.39 29.85
CA SER A 111 19.70 -5.35 30.59
C SER A 111 18.53 -6.03 29.85
N GLY A 112 18.84 -7.21 29.30
CA GLY A 112 18.17 -8.44 29.73
C GLY A 112 16.65 -8.52 29.57
N SER A 113 16.13 -8.33 28.36
CA SER A 113 14.84 -8.92 27.99
C SER A 113 14.82 -9.20 26.50
N ALA A 114 14.91 -10.47 26.14
CA ALA A 114 14.73 -10.96 24.77
C ALA A 114 13.24 -10.92 24.39
N ARG A 115 12.63 -9.72 24.34
CA ARG A 115 11.26 -9.50 23.84
C ARG A 115 11.12 -8.09 23.28
N GLY A 116 10.86 -8.01 21.98
CA GLY A 116 10.32 -6.82 21.32
C GLY A 116 11.30 -6.16 20.37
N ALA A 117 11.24 -6.55 19.09
CA ALA A 117 11.58 -5.60 18.03
C ALA A 117 10.64 -4.40 18.24
N GLU A 118 11.21 -3.21 18.46
CA GLU A 118 10.43 -2.00 18.74
C GLU A 118 9.41 -1.76 17.62
N GLU A 119 8.12 -1.71 17.97
CA GLU A 119 7.04 -1.47 17.02
C GLU A 119 7.17 -0.02 16.50
N PRO A 120 7.06 0.22 15.18
CA PRO A 120 7.18 1.56 14.63
C PRO A 120 6.11 2.48 15.21
N THR A 121 6.54 3.65 15.67
CA THR A 121 5.62 4.61 16.29
C THR A 121 4.90 5.38 15.20
N VAL A 122 3.62 5.06 14.99
CA VAL A 122 2.77 5.74 14.01
C VAL A 122 2.07 6.92 14.66
N LEU A 123 2.52 8.13 14.34
CA LEU A 123 1.86 9.37 14.70
C LEU A 123 0.65 9.58 13.78
N SER A 124 -0.48 10.02 14.35
CA SER A 124 -1.69 10.33 13.62
C SER A 124 -2.13 11.75 13.88
N ARG A 125 -2.34 12.53 12.83
CA ARG A 125 -2.97 13.83 12.86
C ARG A 125 -4.37 13.72 12.25
N LEU A 126 -5.39 14.10 13.02
CA LEU A 126 -6.76 14.08 12.53
C LEU A 126 -6.95 15.18 11.49
N SER A 127 -7.44 14.80 10.32
CA SER A 127 -7.83 15.72 9.26
C SER A 127 -9.31 16.02 9.46
N ARG A 128 -9.67 17.28 9.77
CA ARG A 128 -11.07 17.71 9.93
C ARG A 128 -11.44 18.77 8.90
N GLY A 129 -12.74 18.95 8.68
CA GLY A 129 -13.27 20.03 7.85
C GLY A 129 -12.78 19.97 6.39
N LEU A 130 -12.07 21.01 5.96
CA LEU A 130 -11.61 21.14 4.57
C LEU A 130 -10.62 20.05 4.17
N LEU A 131 -9.69 19.65 5.04
CA LEU A 131 -8.71 18.60 4.76
C LEU A 131 -9.38 17.23 4.62
N ALA A 132 -10.37 16.93 5.48
CA ALA A 132 -11.14 15.69 5.38
C ALA A 132 -11.93 15.62 4.06
N ARG A 133 -12.54 16.74 3.64
CA ARG A 133 -13.28 16.81 2.38
C ARG A 133 -12.38 16.73 1.15
N ALA A 134 -11.20 17.36 1.19
CA ALA A 134 -10.23 17.27 0.11
C ALA A 134 -9.69 15.83 -0.05
N ALA A 135 -9.38 15.15 1.07
CA ALA A 135 -8.97 13.75 1.06
C ALA A 135 -10.08 12.83 0.55
N ALA A 136 -11.32 12.99 1.04
CA ALA A 136 -12.47 12.21 0.58
C ALA A 136 -12.83 12.48 -0.90
N GLY A 137 -12.40 13.61 -1.45
CA GLY A 137 -12.63 13.99 -2.84
C GLY A 137 -11.61 13.41 -3.84
N SER A 138 -10.49 12.82 -3.38
CA SER A 138 -9.52 12.24 -4.32
C SER A 138 -10.02 10.92 -4.88
N ARG A 139 -10.30 10.94 -6.18
CA ARG A 139 -10.69 9.76 -6.94
C ARG A 139 -9.54 8.75 -7.00
N ALA A 140 -8.30 9.19 -7.19
CA ALA A 140 -7.16 8.30 -7.27
C ALA A 140 -6.90 7.54 -5.95
N GLN A 141 -6.96 8.24 -4.81
CA GLN A 141 -6.82 7.60 -3.49
C GLN A 141 -7.92 6.55 -3.28
N THR A 142 -9.17 6.90 -3.55
CA THR A 142 -10.30 5.97 -3.45
C THR A 142 -10.14 4.74 -4.36
N LEU A 143 -9.71 4.96 -5.61
CA LEU A 143 -9.48 3.89 -6.58
C LEU A 143 -8.35 2.96 -6.14
N LEU A 144 -7.22 3.50 -5.68
CA LEU A 144 -6.10 2.70 -5.22
C LEU A 144 -6.51 1.86 -4.01
N PHE A 145 -7.08 2.50 -2.98
CA PHE A 145 -7.50 1.83 -1.75
C PHE A 145 -8.51 0.71 -2.00
N ALA A 146 -9.44 0.90 -2.94
CA ALA A 146 -10.44 -0.09 -3.31
C ALA A 146 -9.86 -1.32 -4.05
N ASN A 147 -8.70 -1.17 -4.69
CA ASN A 147 -8.06 -2.21 -5.50
C ASN A 147 -6.82 -2.82 -4.84
N ILE A 148 -6.48 -2.43 -3.62
CA ILE A 148 -5.36 -3.03 -2.87
C ILE A 148 -5.79 -4.37 -2.28
N LEU A 149 -4.91 -5.37 -2.44
CA LEU A 149 -5.07 -6.72 -1.90
C LEU A 149 -4.00 -6.97 -0.85
N LEU A 150 -4.42 -7.45 0.32
CA LEU A 150 -3.55 -7.84 1.43
C LEU A 150 -3.70 -9.34 1.65
N PHE A 151 -2.59 -10.07 1.70
CA PHE A 151 -2.60 -11.53 1.83
C PHE A 151 -1.37 -12.02 2.62
N PRO A 152 -1.45 -13.21 3.23
CA PRO A 152 -0.30 -13.81 3.88
C PRO A 152 0.68 -14.40 2.85
N SER A 153 1.98 -14.18 3.04
CA SER A 153 3.05 -14.68 2.20
C SER A 153 3.24 -16.20 2.32
N SER A 154 2.82 -16.77 3.45
CA SER A 154 2.92 -18.19 3.77
C SER A 154 1.69 -18.65 4.56
N PRO A 155 1.15 -19.87 4.32
CA PRO A 155 0.04 -20.41 5.09
C PRO A 155 0.39 -20.61 6.58
N ALA A 156 1.68 -20.72 6.91
CA ALA A 156 2.15 -20.76 8.29
C ALA A 156 2.18 -19.37 8.96
N SER A 157 2.10 -18.29 8.16
CA SER A 157 2.00 -16.90 8.63
C SER A 157 0.53 -16.58 8.92
N SER A 158 -0.06 -17.27 9.89
CA SER A 158 -1.51 -17.25 10.13
C SER A 158 -2.02 -16.04 10.92
N ARG A 159 -1.13 -15.19 11.43
CA ARG A 159 -1.51 -14.12 12.38
C ARG A 159 -1.72 -12.75 11.75
N CYS A 160 -0.98 -12.39 10.69
CA CYS A 160 -1.07 -11.07 10.06
C CYS A 160 -0.76 -11.15 8.56
N PRO A 161 -1.51 -10.45 7.69
CA PRO A 161 -1.13 -10.30 6.28
C PRO A 161 0.16 -9.49 6.19
N ASP A 162 1.12 -10.02 5.44
CA ASP A 162 2.48 -9.50 5.28
C ASP A 162 2.87 -9.35 3.81
N ALA A 163 1.94 -9.52 2.87
CA ALA A 163 2.13 -9.23 1.46
C ALA A 163 1.01 -8.32 0.95
N ILE A 164 1.39 -7.38 0.08
CA ILE A 164 0.46 -6.45 -0.58
C ILE A 164 0.61 -6.54 -2.09
N THR A 165 -0.49 -6.37 -2.82
CA THR A 165 -0.49 -6.20 -4.27
C THR A 165 -1.72 -5.38 -4.69
N VAL A 166 -1.91 -5.23 -6.00
CA VAL A 166 -3.03 -4.55 -6.64
C VAL A 166 -3.86 -5.55 -7.44
N ALA A 167 -5.17 -5.33 -7.47
CA ALA A 167 -6.10 -6.12 -8.27
C ALA A 167 -5.73 -6.09 -9.77
N GLU A 168 -5.78 -7.26 -10.41
CA GLU A 168 -5.42 -7.43 -11.82
C GLU A 168 -6.26 -6.54 -12.75
N ALA A 169 -7.53 -6.31 -12.42
CA ALA A 169 -8.42 -5.46 -13.19
C ALA A 169 -7.92 -4.00 -13.24
N PHE A 170 -7.34 -3.50 -12.15
CA PHE A 170 -6.81 -2.14 -12.11
C PHE A 170 -5.48 -2.03 -12.87
N LEU A 171 -4.66 -3.09 -12.87
CA LEU A 171 -3.42 -3.15 -13.67
C LEU A 171 -3.63 -3.54 -15.14
N ALA A 172 -4.84 -3.97 -15.51
CA ALA A 172 -5.22 -4.19 -16.90
C ALA A 172 -5.31 -2.85 -17.63
N ASP A 173 -5.89 -1.83 -16.99
CA ASP A 173 -5.88 -0.43 -17.42
C ASP A 173 -4.61 0.28 -16.91
N LEU A 174 -3.50 0.10 -17.63
CA LEU A 174 -2.22 0.70 -17.25
C LEU A 174 -2.25 2.23 -17.23
N ASP A 175 -2.97 2.86 -18.16
CA ASP A 175 -3.03 4.31 -18.26
C ASP A 175 -3.80 4.88 -17.06
N GLY A 176 -4.93 4.26 -16.69
CA GLY A 176 -5.68 4.61 -15.49
C GLY A 176 -4.88 4.38 -14.20
N PHE A 177 -4.11 3.29 -14.12
CA PHE A 177 -3.21 3.01 -13.00
C PHE A 177 -2.11 4.09 -12.87
N VAL A 178 -1.40 4.39 -13.97
CA VAL A 178 -0.32 5.38 -13.97
C VAL A 178 -0.85 6.77 -13.62
N ALA A 179 -2.01 7.16 -14.18
CA ALA A 179 -2.64 8.44 -13.86
C ALA A 179 -3.00 8.55 -12.37
N ALA A 180 -3.55 7.49 -11.77
CA ALA A 180 -3.86 7.48 -10.34
C ALA A 180 -2.59 7.57 -9.48
N MET A 181 -1.52 6.86 -9.86
CA MET A 181 -0.24 6.89 -9.13
C MET A 181 0.46 8.25 -9.30
N ASP A 182 0.35 8.90 -10.45
CA ASP A 182 0.82 10.26 -10.67
C ASP A 182 0.03 11.27 -9.82
N GLU A 183 -1.31 11.19 -9.76
CA GLU A 183 -2.12 12.06 -8.89
C GLU A 183 -1.68 11.93 -7.42
N ILE A 184 -1.49 10.69 -6.94
CA ILE A 184 -1.08 10.43 -5.55
C ILE A 184 0.35 10.91 -5.29
N SER A 185 1.29 10.71 -6.21
CA SER A 185 2.71 11.08 -6.02
C SER A 185 3.03 12.54 -6.35
N GLY A 186 2.07 13.30 -6.90
CA GLY A 186 2.30 14.64 -7.43
C GLY A 186 3.11 14.64 -8.74
N GLY A 187 2.89 13.63 -9.60
CA GLY A 187 3.54 13.44 -10.89
C GLY A 187 4.95 12.84 -10.81
N ARG A 188 5.37 12.37 -9.63
CA ARG A 188 6.73 11.86 -9.37
C ARG A 188 6.86 10.35 -9.48
N PHE A 189 5.76 9.64 -9.71
CA PHE A 189 5.73 8.19 -9.86
C PHE A 189 6.69 7.72 -10.95
N LEU A 190 7.61 6.82 -10.60
CA LEU A 190 8.64 6.26 -11.48
C LEU A 190 9.60 7.30 -12.10
N CYS A 191 9.56 8.57 -11.66
CA CYS A 191 10.35 9.64 -12.25
C CYS A 191 11.77 9.72 -11.68
N CYS A 192 12.02 9.26 -10.44
CA CYS A 192 13.36 9.27 -9.87
C CYS A 192 14.34 8.48 -10.75
N GLY A 193 15.47 9.11 -11.07
CA GLY A 193 16.46 8.61 -12.02
C GLY A 193 17.22 7.37 -11.52
N GLU A 194 17.92 6.69 -12.43
CA GLU A 194 18.93 5.67 -12.08
C GLU A 194 20.02 6.34 -11.22
N GLY A 195 20.11 5.97 -9.94
CA GLY A 195 21.12 6.49 -9.01
C GLY A 195 20.60 7.43 -7.91
N GLU A 196 19.39 7.99 -8.04
CA GLU A 196 18.75 8.76 -6.95
C GLU A 196 18.16 7.85 -5.87
N VAL A 197 17.84 6.61 -6.24
CA VAL A 197 17.22 5.61 -5.36
C VAL A 197 18.08 4.34 -5.39
N ASP A 198 18.82 4.10 -4.31
CA ASP A 198 19.56 2.85 -4.15
C ASP A 198 18.60 1.74 -3.70
N LEU A 199 18.20 0.92 -4.67
CA LEU A 199 17.32 -0.23 -4.44
C LEU A 199 17.91 -1.25 -3.47
N ALA A 200 19.24 -1.38 -3.38
CA ALA A 200 19.88 -2.31 -2.44
C ALA A 200 19.72 -1.80 -0.99
N VAL A 201 19.81 -0.48 -0.78
CA VAL A 201 19.57 0.14 0.51
C VAL A 201 18.09 0.03 0.89
N LEU A 202 17.16 0.34 -0.03
CA LEU A 202 15.72 0.17 0.22
C LEU A 202 15.35 -1.28 0.51
N ALA A 203 16.05 -2.25 -0.12
CA ALA A 203 15.85 -3.67 0.17
C ALA A 203 16.22 -4.04 1.61
N CYS A 204 17.11 -3.31 2.26
CA CYS A 204 17.53 -3.60 3.64
C CYS A 204 16.74 -2.84 4.70
N GLN A 205 15.98 -1.81 4.30
CA GLN A 205 15.15 -1.04 5.22
C GLN A 205 13.86 -1.77 5.58
N ASP A 206 13.46 -1.69 6.85
CA ASP A 206 12.18 -2.22 7.32
C ASP A 206 10.99 -1.41 6.81
N PHE A 207 11.23 -0.14 6.53
CA PHE A 207 10.22 0.81 6.07
C PHE A 207 10.84 1.74 5.01
N PRO A 208 10.92 1.27 3.76
CA PRO A 208 11.53 2.04 2.69
C PRO A 208 10.60 3.17 2.22
N GLU A 209 11.07 4.42 2.28
CA GLU A 209 10.36 5.62 1.82
C GLU A 209 11.08 6.27 0.65
N LEU A 210 10.37 6.51 -0.45
CA LEU A 210 10.89 7.26 -1.59
C LEU A 210 10.96 8.76 -1.27
N PRO A 211 11.86 9.52 -1.92
CA PRO A 211 12.01 10.96 -1.67
C PRO A 211 10.68 11.73 -1.78
N TRP A 212 9.82 11.36 -2.74
CA TRP A 212 8.55 12.03 -2.92
C TRP A 212 7.57 11.87 -1.75
N LEU A 213 7.66 10.76 -1.01
CA LEU A 213 6.86 10.54 0.19
C LEU A 213 7.46 11.31 1.37
N ASN A 214 8.79 11.27 1.52
CA ASN A 214 9.52 11.99 2.57
C ASN A 214 9.25 13.50 2.51
N ASP A 215 9.22 14.09 1.32
CA ASP A 215 8.96 15.52 1.13
C ASP A 215 7.56 15.95 1.59
N LYS A 216 6.59 15.03 1.71
CA LYS A 216 5.23 15.34 2.17
C LYS A 216 5.14 15.46 3.69
N GLY A 217 6.05 14.82 4.42
CA GLY A 217 5.92 14.66 5.87
C GLY A 217 4.73 13.76 6.20
N TYR A 218 3.60 14.35 6.60
CA TYR A 218 2.40 13.56 6.92
C TYR A 218 1.72 13.06 5.65
N TYR A 219 1.48 11.75 5.57
CA TYR A 219 0.87 11.08 4.42
C TYR A 219 -0.36 10.24 4.80
N VAL A 220 -1.25 10.02 3.85
CA VAL A 220 -2.41 9.13 4.01
C VAL A 220 -2.04 7.67 3.69
N ILE A 221 -2.93 6.72 4.03
CA ILE A 221 -2.67 5.28 3.83
C ILE A 221 -2.38 4.98 2.35
N GLU A 222 -3.10 5.64 1.44
CA GLU A 222 -3.01 5.47 0.00
C GLU A 222 -1.64 5.91 -0.53
N GLU A 223 -1.06 6.98 0.02
CA GLU A 223 0.28 7.45 -0.34
C GLU A 223 1.35 6.48 0.15
N PHE A 224 1.19 5.94 1.36
CA PHE A 224 2.04 4.85 1.85
C PHE A 224 1.98 3.62 0.93
N LEU A 225 0.77 3.18 0.57
CA LEU A 225 0.58 2.04 -0.32
C LEU A 225 1.18 2.30 -1.70
N ALA A 226 0.98 3.50 -2.27
CA ALA A 226 1.56 3.87 -3.55
C ALA A 226 3.10 3.82 -3.53
N ASN A 227 3.72 4.31 -2.45
CA ASN A 227 5.17 4.19 -2.26
C ASN A 227 5.63 2.72 -2.25
N ARG A 228 4.92 1.84 -1.52
CA ARG A 228 5.25 0.41 -1.47
C ARG A 228 5.14 -0.27 -2.83
N LEU A 229 4.13 0.07 -3.61
CA LEU A 229 3.94 -0.45 -4.96
C LEU A 229 5.04 0.05 -5.91
N GLU A 230 5.40 1.32 -5.84
CA GLU A 230 6.46 1.87 -6.68
C GLU A 230 7.80 1.17 -6.41
N ILE A 231 8.14 0.95 -5.15
CA ILE A 231 9.35 0.21 -4.75
C ILE A 231 9.28 -1.21 -5.30
N ALA A 232 8.16 -1.91 -5.14
CA ALA A 232 7.98 -3.26 -5.69
C ALA A 232 8.22 -3.31 -7.20
N LEU A 233 7.64 -2.37 -7.94
CA LEU A 233 7.78 -2.29 -9.40
C LEU A 233 9.22 -2.06 -9.82
N ARG A 234 9.94 -1.13 -9.17
CA ARG A 234 11.36 -0.86 -9.44
C ARG A 234 12.22 -2.08 -9.14
N MET A 235 11.96 -2.78 -8.02
CA MET A 235 12.68 -3.98 -7.61
C MET A 235 12.44 -5.14 -8.58
N SER A 236 11.20 -5.33 -9.04
CA SER A 236 10.82 -6.35 -10.02
C SER A 236 11.39 -6.07 -11.41
N TRP A 237 11.38 -4.80 -11.85
CA TRP A 237 12.00 -4.40 -13.11
C TRP A 237 13.53 -4.60 -13.09
N ALA A 238 14.17 -4.25 -11.98
CA ALA A 238 15.58 -4.54 -11.76
C ALA A 238 15.84 -6.05 -11.81
N ALA A 239 15.08 -6.85 -11.06
CA ALA A 239 15.20 -8.31 -11.04
C ALA A 239 14.99 -8.96 -12.42
N ALA A 240 14.14 -8.37 -13.26
CA ALA A 240 13.89 -8.79 -14.65
C ALA A 240 15.00 -8.40 -15.64
N GLY A 241 16.05 -7.71 -15.19
CA GLY A 241 17.17 -7.28 -16.05
C GLY A 241 16.90 -6.00 -16.85
N GLY A 242 15.95 -5.18 -16.41
CA GLY A 242 15.48 -3.98 -17.12
C GLY A 242 16.53 -2.88 -17.36
N GLY A 243 17.68 -2.92 -16.68
CA GLY A 243 18.78 -1.96 -16.83
C GLY A 243 19.76 -2.28 -17.98
N GLY A 244 19.28 -2.35 -19.22
CA GLY A 244 20.08 -2.19 -20.44
C GLY A 244 21.08 -3.31 -20.83
N VAL A 245 20.88 -3.82 -22.05
CA VAL A 245 21.86 -4.38 -23.01
C VAL A 245 23.26 -4.73 -22.46
N GLY A 246 23.53 -6.03 -22.37
CA GLY A 246 24.86 -6.56 -22.12
C GLY A 246 25.00 -7.14 -20.72
N GLY A 247 25.19 -8.45 -20.65
CA GLY A 247 25.25 -9.30 -19.45
C GLY A 247 26.33 -8.99 -18.40
N ARG A 248 26.79 -7.74 -18.29
CA ARG A 248 27.74 -7.29 -17.25
C ARG A 248 27.13 -6.34 -16.20
N LYS A 249 25.96 -5.71 -16.45
CA LYS A 249 25.34 -4.77 -15.49
C LYS A 249 24.27 -5.40 -14.58
N ALA A 250 23.77 -6.58 -14.94
CA ALA A 250 22.93 -7.42 -14.08
C ALA A 250 23.63 -7.85 -12.76
N VAL A 251 24.97 -7.71 -12.70
CA VAL A 251 25.81 -8.04 -11.54
C VAL A 251 25.71 -7.00 -10.42
N ARG A 252 25.26 -5.77 -10.69
CA ARG A 252 25.15 -4.70 -9.67
C ARG A 252 23.83 -4.67 -8.91
N ILE A 253 22.86 -5.47 -9.32
CA ILE A 253 21.60 -5.59 -8.58
C ILE A 253 21.86 -6.54 -7.42
N GLY A 254 21.86 -6.00 -6.21
CA GLY A 254 22.16 -6.77 -5.00
C GLY A 254 21.28 -8.03 -4.93
N LYS A 255 21.88 -9.16 -4.51
CA LYS A 255 21.19 -10.45 -4.33
C LYS A 255 19.86 -10.29 -3.57
N GLY A 256 19.83 -9.42 -2.56
CA GLY A 256 18.64 -9.12 -1.76
C GLY A 256 17.48 -8.48 -2.53
N VAL A 257 17.74 -7.68 -3.58
CA VAL A 257 16.69 -7.08 -4.42
C VAL A 257 15.97 -8.16 -5.21
N LYS A 258 16.74 -9.02 -5.88
CA LYS A 258 16.20 -10.14 -6.67
C LYS A 258 15.47 -11.15 -5.78
N GLU A 259 16.03 -11.43 -4.62
CA GLU A 259 15.43 -12.32 -3.62
C GLU A 259 14.09 -11.78 -3.11
N LYS A 260 14.03 -10.52 -2.65
CA LYS A 260 12.78 -9.91 -2.16
C LYS A 260 11.71 -9.84 -3.26
N ALA A 261 12.05 -9.40 -4.47
CA ALA A 261 11.11 -9.35 -5.59
C ALA A 261 10.61 -10.77 -5.97
N GLY A 262 11.51 -11.75 -5.99
CA GLY A 262 11.17 -13.14 -6.28
C GLY A 262 10.27 -13.77 -5.21
N LEU A 263 10.55 -13.53 -3.92
CA LEU A 263 9.72 -14.00 -2.81
C LEU A 263 8.32 -13.38 -2.86
N ALA A 264 8.22 -12.08 -3.13
CA ALA A 264 6.93 -11.39 -3.27
C ALA A 264 6.11 -11.94 -4.46
N ALA A 265 6.75 -12.12 -5.62
CA ALA A 265 6.10 -12.70 -6.79
C ALA A 265 5.65 -14.15 -6.53
N ASN A 266 6.46 -14.96 -5.85
CA ASN A 266 6.10 -16.33 -5.47
C ASN A 266 4.91 -16.38 -4.51
N ALA A 267 4.87 -15.48 -3.53
CA ALA A 267 3.73 -15.34 -2.63
C ALA A 267 2.44 -15.01 -3.42
N PHE A 268 2.52 -14.07 -4.36
CA PHE A 268 1.39 -13.73 -5.23
C PHE A 268 0.92 -14.93 -6.07
N TRP A 269 1.84 -15.62 -6.78
CA TRP A 269 1.46 -16.76 -7.63
C TRP A 269 0.87 -17.91 -6.84
N ARG A 270 1.33 -18.13 -5.62
CA ARG A 270 0.75 -19.12 -4.71
C ARG A 270 -0.68 -18.76 -4.34
N GLU A 271 -0.89 -17.54 -3.87
CA GLU A 271 -2.23 -17.08 -3.46
C GLU A 271 -3.20 -17.07 -4.64
N LYS A 272 -2.74 -16.57 -5.80
CA LYS A 272 -3.48 -16.65 -7.06
C LYS A 272 -3.82 -18.10 -7.42
N GLY A 273 -2.87 -19.02 -7.28
CA GLY A 273 -3.10 -20.44 -7.52
C GLY A 273 -4.20 -21.03 -6.63
N TYR A 274 -4.25 -20.66 -5.35
CA TYR A 274 -5.33 -21.07 -4.45
C TYR A 274 -6.68 -20.49 -4.86
N VAL A 275 -6.72 -19.20 -5.23
CA VAL A 275 -7.93 -18.55 -5.72
C VAL A 275 -8.41 -19.17 -7.02
N ASP A 276 -7.52 -19.38 -7.99
CA ASP A 276 -7.85 -19.99 -9.28
C ASP A 276 -8.32 -21.44 -9.11
N TRP A 277 -7.67 -22.21 -8.24
CA TRP A 277 -8.11 -23.55 -7.87
C TRP A 277 -9.52 -23.53 -7.25
N TRP A 278 -9.77 -22.61 -6.32
CA TRP A 278 -11.08 -22.42 -5.71
C TRP A 278 -12.15 -22.04 -6.74
N MET A 279 -11.81 -21.17 -7.69
CA MET A 279 -12.74 -20.71 -8.73
C MET A 279 -13.04 -21.78 -9.78
N ARG A 280 -12.16 -22.77 -9.96
CA ARG A 280 -12.38 -23.94 -10.84
C ARG A 280 -13.29 -25.01 -10.24
N LEU A 281 -13.47 -25.04 -8.92
CA LEU A 281 -14.41 -25.96 -8.27
C LEU A 281 -15.84 -25.69 -8.70
N GLU A 282 -16.63 -26.75 -8.89
CA GLU A 282 -18.05 -26.62 -9.21
C GLU A 282 -18.78 -25.79 -8.14
N PRO A 283 -19.76 -24.95 -8.52
CA PRO A 283 -20.51 -24.12 -7.56
C PRO A 283 -21.15 -24.94 -6.43
N ARG A 284 -21.64 -26.15 -6.73
CA ARG A 284 -22.22 -27.07 -5.74
C ARG A 284 -21.18 -27.57 -4.73
N MET A 285 -19.98 -27.87 -5.20
CA MET A 285 -18.88 -28.30 -4.34
C MET A 285 -18.40 -27.15 -3.46
N ARG A 286 -18.27 -25.93 -4.02
CA ARG A 286 -17.97 -24.73 -3.23
C ARG A 286 -19.02 -24.50 -2.14
N ALA A 287 -20.30 -24.58 -2.48
CA ALA A 287 -21.39 -24.42 -1.51
C ALA A 287 -21.35 -25.49 -0.42
N ARG A 288 -21.02 -26.74 -0.75
CA ARG A 288 -20.86 -27.84 0.22
C ARG A 288 -19.67 -27.62 1.14
N ILE A 289 -18.52 -27.19 0.62
CA ILE A 289 -17.33 -26.90 1.42
C ILE A 289 -17.61 -25.71 2.34
N ILE A 290 -18.13 -24.60 1.81
CA ILE A 290 -18.55 -23.44 2.60
C ILE A 290 -19.55 -23.88 3.69
N GLY A 291 -20.60 -24.64 3.32
CA GLY A 291 -21.59 -25.14 4.27
C GLY A 291 -20.99 -26.04 5.36
N ALA A 292 -20.00 -26.87 5.03
CA ALA A 292 -19.33 -27.73 6.02
C ALA A 292 -18.47 -26.94 7.01
N PHE A 293 -17.76 -25.91 6.54
CA PHE A 293 -16.91 -25.05 7.40
C PHE A 293 -17.75 -24.07 8.21
N PHE A 294 -18.66 -23.33 7.58
CA PHE A 294 -19.51 -22.34 8.25
C PHE A 294 -20.63 -22.98 9.07
N GLY A 295 -21.16 -24.14 8.68
CA GLY A 295 -22.12 -24.88 9.49
C GLY A 295 -21.50 -25.34 10.81
N LYS A 296 -20.27 -25.88 10.77
CA LYS A 296 -19.53 -26.25 11.99
C LYS A 296 -19.13 -25.02 12.81
N GLY A 297 -18.69 -23.94 12.15
CA GLY A 297 -18.36 -22.68 12.82
C GLY A 297 -19.55 -22.02 13.49
N ALA A 298 -20.71 -21.99 12.84
CA ALA A 298 -21.94 -21.43 13.39
C ALA A 298 -22.48 -22.26 14.56
N ILE A 299 -22.35 -23.59 14.51
CA ILE A 299 -22.71 -24.46 15.64
C ILE A 299 -21.75 -24.25 16.81
N ALA A 300 -20.45 -24.15 16.57
CA ALA A 300 -19.47 -23.87 17.62
C ALA A 300 -19.72 -22.51 18.31
N LEU A 301 -20.02 -21.47 17.51
CA LEU A 301 -20.28 -20.11 18.00
C LEU A 301 -21.66 -20.03 18.71
N ALA A 302 -22.67 -20.73 18.20
CA ALA A 302 -23.97 -20.84 18.87
C ALA A 302 -23.86 -21.60 20.20
N ASN A 303 -23.06 -22.66 20.27
CA ASN A 303 -22.81 -23.38 21.52
C ASN A 303 -22.06 -22.50 22.53
N GLU A 304 -21.08 -21.71 22.09
CA GLU A 304 -20.36 -20.75 22.94
C GLU A 304 -21.28 -19.64 23.48
N MET A 305 -22.20 -19.13 22.66
CA MET A 305 -23.21 -18.15 23.09
C MET A 305 -24.25 -18.74 24.06
N VAL A 306 -24.61 -20.02 23.91
CA VAL A 306 -25.56 -20.73 24.79
C VAL A 306 -24.90 -21.13 26.12
N GLU A 307 -23.59 -21.40 26.12
CA GLU A 307 -22.82 -21.77 27.32
C GLU A 307 -22.40 -20.58 28.20
N GLY A 308 -22.74 -19.34 27.83
CA GLY A 308 -22.77 -18.19 28.74
C GLY A 308 -21.52 -17.99 29.60
N SER A 309 -20.33 -18.07 28.99
CA SER A 309 -19.06 -17.87 29.69
C SER A 309 -18.45 -16.50 29.37
N GLU A 310 -18.36 -15.64 30.39
CA GLU A 310 -17.48 -14.47 30.41
C GLU A 310 -16.00 -14.92 30.40
N SER A 311 -15.51 -15.33 29.24
CA SER A 311 -14.08 -15.48 29.00
C SER A 311 -13.83 -15.50 27.49
N ALA A 312 -13.78 -14.30 26.89
CA ALA A 312 -13.37 -14.15 25.50
C ALA A 312 -12.00 -14.82 25.27
N PRO A 313 -11.90 -15.92 24.51
CA PRO A 313 -10.62 -16.43 24.09
C PRO A 313 -10.16 -15.56 22.92
N ARG A 314 -9.15 -14.73 23.18
CA ARG A 314 -8.29 -14.22 22.11
C ARG A 314 -7.71 -15.43 21.37
N ASP A 315 -7.80 -15.36 20.05
CA ASP A 315 -7.11 -16.23 19.08
C ASP A 315 -7.58 -17.69 19.04
N ASN A 316 -8.56 -17.99 18.19
CA ASN A 316 -8.62 -19.24 17.40
C ASN A 316 -9.74 -19.23 16.33
N PHE A 317 -9.81 -18.17 15.50
CA PHE A 317 -10.59 -18.21 14.26
C PHE A 317 -9.71 -17.89 13.06
N CYS A 318 -8.97 -18.90 12.61
CA CYS A 318 -8.24 -18.89 11.35
C CYS A 318 -9.25 -19.10 10.21
N PHE A 319 -9.80 -18.00 9.68
CA PHE A 319 -10.58 -18.01 8.44
C PHE A 319 -9.65 -18.15 7.23
N CYS A 320 -9.39 -19.39 6.81
CA CYS A 320 -8.81 -19.68 5.50
C CYS A 320 -9.78 -20.57 4.74
N LEU A 321 -10.50 -20.03 3.75
CA LEU A 321 -10.94 -20.74 2.50
C LEU A 321 -12.08 -20.05 1.70
N ALA A 322 -12.63 -18.92 2.12
CA ALA A 322 -13.59 -18.19 1.26
C ALA A 322 -13.56 -16.65 1.40
N ARG A 323 -12.59 -16.10 2.14
CA ARG A 323 -12.51 -14.68 2.50
C ARG A 323 -11.08 -14.10 2.49
N SER A 324 -10.11 -14.68 1.78
CA SER A 324 -8.76 -14.09 1.65
C SER A 324 -8.75 -12.75 0.87
N LEU A 325 -9.90 -12.34 0.31
CA LEU A 325 -10.12 -11.04 -0.32
C LEU A 325 -11.17 -10.24 0.47
N TYR A 326 -10.86 -9.85 1.70
CA TYR A 326 -11.55 -8.74 2.36
C TYR A 326 -10.48 -7.74 2.82
N LEU A 327 -10.19 -6.75 1.98
CA LEU A 327 -10.92 -5.48 1.95
C LEU A 327 -10.56 -4.61 3.16
N LEU A 328 -9.79 -3.58 2.86
CA LEU A 328 -9.81 -2.33 3.62
C LEU A 328 -11.23 -1.72 3.74
N LYS A 329 -12.27 -2.26 3.06
CA LYS A 329 -13.68 -1.88 3.23
C LYS A 329 -14.28 -2.39 4.55
N SER A 330 -14.30 -1.51 5.54
CA SER A 330 -15.49 -1.20 6.35
C SER A 330 -15.33 0.23 6.80
#